data_AF-A0A941GEV0-F1
#
_entry.id   AF-A0A941GEV0-F1
#
_cell.length_a   1.000
_cell.length_b   1.000
_cell.length_c   1.000
_cell.angle_alpha   90.00
_cell.angle_beta   90.00
_cell.angle_gamma   90.00
#
_symmetry.space_group_name_H-M   'P 1'
#
loop_
_entity.id
_entity.type
_entity.pdbx_description
1 polymer ?
#
loop_
_entity_poly.entity_id
_entity_poly.type
_entity_poly.pdbx_seq_one_letter_code
_entity_poly.pdbx_strand_id
1 'polypeptide(L)'
;MKKLFIYSILFLALTVSVLNFVKTGDAKENPSDELQTKIEKFSELDQDKQVKVERIVTEKKFDDHYTCVLFKQKNKSIGYAILKNDSIVSVVFGENSQKGYEQFKNYSVIFGEKPDENYTELEITINAGNNHEDIEKKFKLDNDRYFLFIEKLPKEIKYSNINSDNFNFK
;
A
#
# COMPACT_ATOMS: atom_id res chain seq x y z
N MET A 1 19.60 -76.77 -22.02
CA MET A 1 18.47 -76.48 -21.11
C MET A 1 18.34 -74.97 -20.95
N LYS A 2 17.11 -74.47 -21.11
CA LYS A 2 16.44 -73.26 -20.55
C LYS A 2 17.30 -72.05 -20.12
N LYS A 3 16.91 -70.78 -20.35
CA LYS A 3 15.86 -70.07 -21.11
C LYS A 3 16.18 -68.57 -20.88
N LEU A 4 15.98 -67.72 -21.88
CA LEU A 4 16.01 -66.26 -21.72
C LEU A 4 14.99 -65.82 -20.66
N PHE A 5 15.40 -64.95 -19.74
CA PHE A 5 14.48 -64.28 -18.83
C PHE A 5 13.95 -62.99 -19.48
N ILE A 6 12.66 -63.04 -19.77
CA ILE A 6 11.82 -61.99 -20.33
C ILE A 6 11.46 -61.00 -19.21
N TYR A 7 11.39 -59.73 -19.60
CA TYR A 7 10.87 -58.59 -18.85
C TYR A 7 9.60 -58.90 -18.04
N SER A 8 9.52 -58.36 -16.83
CA SER A 8 8.25 -58.15 -16.13
C SER A 8 8.28 -56.79 -15.45
N ILE A 9 7.67 -55.85 -16.15
CA ILE A 9 7.22 -54.55 -15.66
C ILE A 9 6.31 -54.80 -14.46
N LEU A 10 6.62 -54.20 -13.30
CA LEU A 10 5.62 -54.02 -12.26
C LEU A 10 5.37 -52.53 -12.06
N PHE A 11 4.25 -52.12 -12.65
CA PHE A 11 3.50 -50.90 -12.36
C PHE A 11 3.26 -50.80 -10.84
N LEU A 12 3.66 -49.68 -10.22
CA LEU A 12 2.93 -49.17 -9.08
C LEU A 12 2.13 -47.95 -9.56
N ALA A 13 0.85 -48.18 -9.82
CA ALA A 13 -0.13 -47.14 -10.04
C ALA A 13 -0.43 -46.47 -8.69
N LEU A 14 -0.34 -45.14 -8.64
CA LEU A 14 -1.24 -44.33 -7.82
C LEU A 14 -1.88 -43.31 -8.74
N THR A 15 -3.18 -43.50 -8.86
CA THR A 15 -4.12 -42.83 -9.76
C THR A 15 -4.37 -41.40 -9.33
N VAL A 16 -4.27 -40.51 -10.33
CA VAL A 16 -5.07 -39.33 -10.62
C VAL A 16 -6.16 -38.97 -9.60
N SER A 17 -6.10 -37.73 -9.10
CA SER A 17 -7.29 -36.89 -8.95
C SER A 17 -7.03 -35.56 -9.65
N VAL A 18 -7.35 -35.49 -10.93
CA VAL A 18 -7.72 -34.23 -11.59
C VAL A 18 -8.98 -33.77 -10.87
N LEU A 19 -8.86 -32.76 -10.01
CA LEU A 19 -10.02 -31.99 -9.61
C LEU A 19 -10.36 -31.07 -10.78
N ASN A 20 -11.38 -31.49 -11.53
CA ASN A 20 -12.11 -30.70 -12.48
C ASN A 20 -12.44 -29.32 -11.87
N PHE A 21 -11.81 -28.26 -12.36
CA PHE A 21 -12.31 -26.90 -12.19
C PHE A 21 -13.46 -26.67 -13.18
N VAL A 22 -14.61 -27.25 -12.87
CA VAL A 22 -15.89 -26.65 -13.22
C VAL A 22 -16.78 -26.74 -11.98
N LYS A 23 -16.68 -25.71 -11.15
CA LYS A 23 -17.75 -25.33 -10.23
C LYS A 23 -17.79 -23.82 -10.16
N THR A 24 -18.68 -23.25 -10.97
CA THR A 24 -19.37 -22.00 -10.68
C THR A 24 -19.77 -22.00 -9.20
N GLY A 25 -19.20 -21.06 -8.45
CA GLY A 25 -19.41 -20.93 -7.02
C GLY A 25 -18.45 -19.88 -6.48
N ASP A 26 -18.97 -18.66 -6.38
CA ASP A 26 -18.40 -17.48 -5.72
C ASP A 26 -16.96 -17.63 -5.25
N ALA A 27 -16.04 -17.19 -6.12
CA ALA A 27 -14.67 -16.93 -5.69
C ALA A 27 -14.77 -15.98 -4.49
N LYS A 28 -14.38 -16.45 -3.30
CA LYS A 28 -14.13 -15.55 -2.18
C LYS A 28 -13.07 -14.57 -2.67
N GLU A 29 -13.48 -13.34 -2.96
CA GLU A 29 -12.56 -12.26 -3.31
C GLU A 29 -11.47 -12.24 -2.24
N ASN A 30 -10.22 -12.20 -2.68
CA ASN A 30 -9.10 -12.02 -1.78
C ASN A 30 -9.31 -10.67 -1.08
N PRO A 31 -9.23 -10.55 0.26
CA PRO A 31 -9.51 -9.29 0.97
C PRO A 31 -8.72 -8.09 0.44
N SER A 32 -7.52 -8.34 -0.09
CA SER A 32 -6.71 -7.33 -0.79
C SER A 32 -7.38 -6.85 -2.09
N ASP A 33 -7.95 -7.75 -2.89
CA ASP A 33 -8.60 -7.41 -4.17
C ASP A 33 -9.91 -6.65 -3.94
N GLU A 34 -10.63 -7.00 -2.87
CA GLU A 34 -11.82 -6.27 -2.43
C GLU A 34 -11.46 -4.84 -2.02
N LEU A 35 -10.40 -4.66 -1.21
CA LEU A 35 -9.94 -3.34 -0.79
C LEU A 35 -9.44 -2.50 -1.97
N GLN A 36 -8.68 -3.08 -2.89
CA GLN A 36 -8.27 -2.42 -4.12
C GLN A 36 -9.48 -1.90 -4.89
N THR A 37 -10.46 -2.76 -5.14
CA THR A 37 -11.70 -2.39 -5.86
C THR A 37 -12.47 -1.29 -5.13
N LYS A 38 -12.53 -1.31 -3.79
CA LYS A 38 -13.14 -0.22 -3.01
C LYS A 38 -12.40 1.10 -3.20
N ILE A 39 -11.06 1.09 -3.19
CA ILE A 39 -10.24 2.28 -3.42
C ILE A 39 -10.48 2.83 -4.83
N GLU A 40 -10.45 1.97 -5.86
CA GLU A 40 -10.71 2.37 -7.24
C GLU A 40 -12.08 3.05 -7.35
N LYS A 41 -13.14 2.41 -6.85
CA LYS A 41 -14.51 2.93 -6.91
C LYS A 41 -14.72 4.21 -6.12
N PHE A 42 -14.00 4.40 -5.01
CA PHE A 42 -14.11 5.62 -4.19
C PHE A 42 -13.37 6.80 -4.84
N SER A 43 -12.30 6.55 -5.59
CA SER A 43 -11.41 7.61 -6.09
C SER A 43 -12.12 8.61 -7.01
N GLU A 44 -12.99 8.14 -7.91
CA GLU A 44 -13.74 8.96 -8.86
C GLU A 44 -15.08 8.31 -9.24
N LEU A 45 -16.07 9.13 -9.58
CA LEU A 45 -17.38 8.64 -10.06
C LEU A 45 -17.30 8.04 -11.47
N ASP A 46 -16.46 8.63 -12.32
CA ASP A 46 -16.25 8.19 -13.70
C ASP A 46 -15.22 7.06 -13.72
N GLN A 47 -15.63 5.88 -14.20
CA GLN A 47 -14.82 4.66 -14.18
C GLN A 47 -13.48 4.79 -14.89
N ASP A 48 -13.41 5.62 -15.94
CA ASP A 48 -12.18 5.85 -16.71
C ASP A 48 -11.19 6.76 -15.97
N LYS A 49 -11.67 7.54 -15.01
CA LYS A 49 -10.86 8.43 -14.17
C LYS A 49 -10.47 7.81 -12.83
N GLN A 50 -11.11 6.70 -12.46
CA GLN A 50 -10.76 5.97 -11.25
C GLN A 50 -9.31 5.54 -11.28
N VAL A 51 -8.64 5.71 -10.14
CA VAL A 51 -7.30 5.17 -9.93
C VAL A 51 -7.31 3.67 -10.24
N LYS A 52 -6.23 3.17 -10.85
CA LYS A 52 -6.05 1.74 -11.10
C LYS A 52 -5.01 1.20 -10.13
N VAL A 53 -5.46 0.52 -9.09
CA VAL A 53 -4.58 -0.05 -8.08
C VAL A 53 -3.96 -1.34 -8.62
N GLU A 54 -2.66 -1.46 -8.46
CA GLU A 54 -1.91 -2.68 -8.79
C GLU A 54 -1.80 -3.60 -7.57
N ARG A 55 -1.46 -3.02 -6.42
CA ARG A 55 -1.35 -3.73 -5.15
C ARG A 55 -1.37 -2.79 -3.95
N ILE A 56 -1.81 -3.32 -2.82
CA ILE A 56 -1.58 -2.69 -1.51
C ILE A 56 -0.11 -2.92 -1.11
N VAL A 57 0.52 -1.87 -0.58
CA VAL A 57 1.95 -1.86 -0.24
C VAL A 57 2.14 -2.01 1.26
N THR A 58 1.45 -1.20 2.05
CA THR A 58 1.52 -1.24 3.52
C THR A 58 0.27 -0.61 4.12
N GLU A 59 -0.03 -0.97 5.36
CA GLU A 59 -1.16 -0.45 6.12
C GLU A 59 -0.68 -0.01 7.50
N LYS A 60 -1.15 1.14 7.97
CA LYS A 60 -0.76 1.69 9.27
C LYS A 60 -1.96 2.27 10.00
N LYS A 61 -2.27 1.68 11.15
CA LYS A 61 -3.24 2.24 12.10
C LYS A 61 -2.61 3.46 12.79
N PHE A 62 -3.36 4.55 12.90
CA PHE A 62 -2.85 5.81 13.47
C PHE A 62 -3.83 6.52 14.42
N ASP A 63 -4.98 5.89 14.68
CA ASP A 63 -5.97 6.25 15.69
C ASP A 63 -6.83 5.00 15.95
N ASP A 64 -7.69 5.02 16.97
CA ASP A 64 -8.53 3.86 17.36
C ASP A 64 -9.47 3.41 16.23
N HIS A 65 -9.75 4.29 15.27
CA HIS A 65 -10.72 4.06 14.20
C HIS A 65 -10.12 4.23 12.81
N TYR A 66 -8.86 4.65 12.70
CA TYR A 66 -8.27 5.07 11.44
C TYR A 66 -7.10 4.19 11.01
N THR A 67 -7.14 3.75 9.75
CA THR A 67 -6.05 3.04 9.07
C THR A 67 -5.71 3.78 7.79
N CYS A 68 -4.43 4.04 7.55
CA CYS A 68 -3.92 4.55 6.27
C CYS A 68 -3.33 3.39 5.48
N VAL A 69 -3.70 3.28 4.22
CA VAL A 69 -3.32 2.21 3.31
C VAL A 69 -2.56 2.81 2.14
N LEU A 70 -1.27 2.50 2.03
CA LEU A 70 -0.45 2.88 0.89
C LEU A 70 -0.63 1.85 -0.23
N PHE A 71 -0.81 2.31 -1.47
CA PHE A 71 -0.97 1.44 -2.62
C PHE A 71 -0.10 1.89 -3.80
N LYS A 72 0.28 0.92 -4.65
CA LYS A 72 0.93 1.16 -5.93
C LYS A 72 -0.15 1.16 -7.02
N GLN A 73 -0.06 2.12 -7.93
CA GLN A 73 -0.94 2.24 -9.08
C GLN A 73 -0.32 1.54 -10.30
N LYS A 74 -1.15 1.12 -11.27
CA LYS A 74 -0.68 0.45 -12.50
C LYS A 74 0.24 1.32 -13.38
N ASN A 75 0.15 2.64 -13.27
CA ASN A 75 1.06 3.60 -13.92
C ASN A 75 2.39 3.75 -13.15
N LYS A 76 2.63 2.93 -12.13
CA LYS A 76 3.78 2.96 -11.22
C LYS A 76 3.83 4.17 -10.28
N SER A 77 2.84 5.06 -10.20
CA SER A 77 2.79 6.03 -9.09
C SER A 77 2.26 5.37 -7.82
N ILE A 78 2.40 6.05 -6.69
CA ILE A 78 1.84 5.63 -5.41
C ILE A 78 0.72 6.58 -4.99
N GLY A 79 -0.19 6.08 -4.19
CA GLY A 79 -1.25 6.85 -3.55
C GLY A 79 -1.60 6.21 -2.21
N TYR A 80 -2.46 6.87 -1.44
CA TYR A 80 -2.93 6.31 -0.18
C TYR A 80 -4.44 6.48 -0.02
N ALA A 81 -5.03 5.59 0.77
CA ALA A 81 -6.42 5.66 1.20
C ALA A 81 -6.49 5.71 2.72
N ILE A 82 -7.47 6.43 3.27
CA ILE A 82 -7.76 6.44 4.70
C ILE A 82 -9.10 5.76 4.92
N LEU A 83 -9.10 4.77 5.81
CA LEU A 83 -10.27 4.04 6.24
C LEU A 83 -10.66 4.47 7.65
N LYS A 84 -11.95 4.64 7.89
CA LYS A 84 -12.58 4.78 9.19
C LYS A 84 -13.44 3.54 9.45
N ASN A 85 -13.07 2.69 10.41
CA ASN A 85 -13.79 1.44 10.69
C ASN A 85 -14.11 0.65 9.40
N ASP A 86 -13.07 0.37 8.60
CA ASP A 86 -13.13 -0.34 7.31
C ASP A 86 -13.87 0.37 6.16
N SER A 87 -14.39 1.58 6.38
CA SER A 87 -15.00 2.41 5.33
C SER A 87 -14.01 3.45 4.80
N ILE A 88 -13.82 3.55 3.48
CA ILE A 88 -12.95 4.56 2.89
C ILE A 88 -13.57 5.96 3.11
N VAL A 89 -12.75 6.90 3.58
CA VAL A 89 -13.13 8.30 3.81
C VAL A 89 -12.27 9.30 3.05
N SER A 90 -11.14 8.87 2.50
CA SER A 90 -10.26 9.68 1.65
C SER A 90 -9.43 8.77 0.75
N VAL A 91 -9.19 9.18 -0.49
CA VAL A 91 -8.22 8.59 -1.40
C VAL A 91 -7.43 9.72 -2.02
N VAL A 92 -6.11 9.69 -1.88
CA VAL A 92 -5.20 10.69 -2.45
C VAL A 92 -4.25 9.99 -3.41
N PHE A 93 -4.24 10.46 -4.63
CA PHE A 93 -3.45 9.90 -5.72
C PHE A 93 -3.10 10.99 -6.73
N GLY A 94 -2.04 10.76 -7.50
CA GLY A 94 -1.65 11.65 -8.59
C GLY A 94 -0.86 10.90 -9.65
N GLU A 95 -0.82 11.51 -10.84
CA GLU A 95 0.02 11.03 -11.93
C GLU A 95 1.49 11.27 -11.56
N ASN A 96 2.32 10.24 -11.69
CA ASN A 96 3.77 10.31 -11.44
C ASN A 96 4.20 10.60 -9.99
N SER A 97 3.28 10.62 -9.01
CA SER A 97 3.67 10.76 -7.60
C SER A 97 4.43 9.51 -7.12
N GLN A 98 5.70 9.66 -6.79
CA GLN A 98 6.50 8.62 -6.10
C GLN A 98 6.70 8.95 -4.61
N LYS A 99 6.16 10.08 -4.18
CA LYS A 99 6.23 10.62 -2.83
C LYS A 99 5.27 11.78 -2.70
N GLY A 100 4.91 12.07 -1.46
CA GLY A 100 4.09 13.22 -1.16
C GLY A 100 3.83 13.33 0.33
N TYR A 101 3.17 14.41 0.67
CA TYR A 101 2.58 14.60 1.97
C TYR A 101 1.24 15.29 1.82
N GLU A 102 0.34 15.02 2.77
CA GLU A 102 -0.95 15.68 2.82
C GLU A 102 -1.44 15.70 4.28
N GLN A 103 -2.27 16.68 4.61
CA GLN A 103 -2.86 16.79 5.94
C GLN A 103 -4.27 16.17 5.95
N PHE A 104 -4.48 15.17 6.81
CA PHE A 104 -5.80 14.63 7.11
C PHE A 104 -6.19 15.02 8.54
N LYS A 105 -7.14 15.96 8.68
CA LYS A 105 -7.51 16.54 9.98
C LYS A 105 -6.26 17.11 10.69
N ASN A 106 -5.97 16.67 11.90
CA ASN A 106 -4.77 17.03 12.64
C ASN A 106 -3.68 15.95 12.52
N TYR A 107 -3.62 15.23 11.40
CA TYR A 107 -2.56 14.25 11.11
C TYR A 107 -1.85 14.62 9.82
N SER A 108 -0.53 14.57 9.84
CA SER A 108 0.31 14.65 8.65
C SER A 108 0.56 13.25 8.12
N VAL A 109 0.18 12.98 6.88
CA VAL A 109 0.44 11.72 6.18
C VAL A 109 1.61 11.94 5.24
N ILE A 110 2.70 11.22 5.47
CA ILE A 110 3.94 11.32 4.68
C ILE A 110 4.22 9.95 4.07
N PHE A 111 4.41 9.90 2.75
CA PHE A 111 4.60 8.64 2.04
C PHE A 111 5.59 8.79 0.90
N GLY A 112 6.19 7.67 0.51
CA GLY A 112 7.18 7.68 -0.56
C GLY A 112 7.75 6.31 -0.90
N GLU A 113 8.37 6.26 -2.06
CA GLU A 113 9.33 5.24 -2.44
C GLU A 113 10.74 5.73 -2.06
N LYS A 114 11.54 4.86 -1.43
CA LYS A 114 12.93 5.18 -1.11
C LYS A 114 13.73 5.50 -2.38
N PRO A 115 14.71 6.43 -2.34
CA PRO A 115 15.59 6.66 -3.49
C PRO A 115 16.41 5.38 -3.79
N ASP A 116 17.04 4.84 -2.75
CA ASP A 116 17.78 3.57 -2.78
C ASP A 116 17.62 2.80 -1.47
N GLU A 117 18.12 1.57 -1.45
CA GLU A 117 17.95 0.63 -0.33
C GLU A 117 18.74 1.02 0.93
N ASN A 118 19.78 1.84 0.80
CA ASN A 118 20.64 2.28 1.90
C ASN A 118 20.07 3.49 2.66
N TYR A 119 18.99 4.10 2.16
CA TYR A 119 18.24 5.10 2.92
C TYR A 119 17.54 4.42 4.09
N THR A 120 18.06 4.69 5.28
CA THR A 120 17.59 4.13 6.56
C THR A 120 16.79 5.14 7.38
N GLU A 121 16.74 6.39 6.94
CA GLU A 121 16.16 7.47 7.72
C GLU A 121 15.62 8.60 6.85
N LEU A 122 14.57 9.24 7.34
CA LEU A 122 13.92 10.38 6.76
C LEU A 122 13.83 11.48 7.83
N GLU A 123 14.56 12.56 7.61
CA GLU A 123 14.52 13.76 8.47
C GLU A 123 13.54 14.76 7.86
N ILE A 124 12.59 15.20 8.66
CA ILE A 124 11.45 15.99 8.22
C ILE A 124 11.23 17.16 9.16
N THR A 125 11.03 18.33 8.57
CA THR A 125 10.53 19.52 9.26
C THR A 125 9.11 19.81 8.78
N ILE A 126 8.16 19.70 9.69
CA ILE A 126 6.76 20.05 9.46
C ILE A 126 6.57 21.51 9.90
N ASN A 127 6.49 22.41 8.93
CA ASN A 127 6.26 23.83 9.18
C ASN A 127 4.81 24.06 9.61
N ALA A 128 4.63 24.47 10.87
CA ALA A 128 3.33 24.61 11.52
C ALA A 128 2.66 25.99 11.29
N GLY A 129 3.32 26.87 10.55
CA GLY A 129 2.89 28.25 10.25
C GLY A 129 3.36 29.27 11.30
N ASN A 130 3.14 30.56 11.02
CA ASN A 130 3.78 31.70 11.73
C ASN A 130 3.58 31.76 13.26
N ASN A 131 2.62 31.03 13.82
CA ASN A 131 2.26 31.09 15.24
C ASN A 131 2.62 29.81 16.02
N HIS A 132 3.30 28.88 15.38
CA HIS A 132 3.67 27.59 15.95
C HIS A 132 5.13 27.30 15.66
N GLU A 133 5.82 26.67 16.61
CA GLU A 133 7.16 26.14 16.36
C GLU A 133 7.07 25.00 15.34
N ASP A 134 8.09 24.91 14.49
CA ASP A 134 8.22 23.81 13.54
C ASP A 134 8.39 22.49 14.29
N ILE A 135 7.84 21.42 13.71
CA ILE A 135 7.94 20.09 14.29
C ILE A 135 9.00 19.32 13.52
N GLU A 136 10.14 19.11 14.16
CA GLU A 136 11.22 18.28 13.64
C GLU A 136 10.98 16.81 13.99
N LYS A 137 11.08 15.94 12.98
CA LYS A 137 10.90 14.50 13.13
C LYS A 137 11.94 13.73 12.35
N LYS A 138 12.39 12.66 12.97
CA LYS A 138 13.29 11.68 12.38
C LYS A 138 12.57 10.34 12.34
N PHE A 139 12.33 9.85 11.13
CA PHE A 139 11.66 8.58 10.90
C PHE A 139 12.66 7.54 10.44
N LYS A 140 12.76 6.43 11.17
CA LYS A 140 13.51 5.27 10.70
C LYS A 140 12.76 4.61 9.56
N LEU A 141 13.44 4.38 8.45
CA LEU A 141 12.91 3.67 7.30
C LEU A 141 13.20 2.18 7.44
N ASP A 142 12.15 1.36 7.44
CA ASP A 142 12.27 -0.10 7.43
C ASP A 142 12.90 -0.59 6.13
N ASN A 143 13.28 -1.86 6.03
CA ASN A 143 13.93 -2.40 4.83
C ASN A 143 13.04 -2.41 3.58
N ASP A 144 11.75 -2.14 3.73
CA ASP A 144 10.81 -2.05 2.62
C ASP A 144 11.13 -0.91 1.66
N ARG A 145 10.84 -1.12 0.38
CA ARG A 145 11.05 -0.13 -0.69
C ARG A 145 10.20 1.13 -0.51
N TYR A 146 9.09 1.03 0.21
CA TYR A 146 8.11 2.09 0.41
C TYR A 146 7.97 2.41 1.89
N PHE A 147 7.63 3.66 2.20
CA PHE A 147 7.38 4.10 3.56
C PHE A 147 6.04 4.83 3.69
N LEU A 148 5.47 4.73 4.89
CA LEU A 148 4.25 5.43 5.30
C LEU A 148 4.38 5.87 6.76
N PHE A 149 4.40 7.18 6.97
CA PHE A 149 4.39 7.81 8.28
C PHE A 149 3.12 8.62 8.46
N ILE A 150 2.58 8.55 9.68
CA ILE A 150 1.46 9.36 10.10
C ILE A 150 1.86 10.00 11.41
N GLU A 151 1.93 11.32 11.43
CA GLU A 151 2.32 12.10 12.60
C GLU A 151 1.12 12.92 13.09
N LYS A 152 0.84 12.88 14.39
CA LYS A 152 -0.24 13.65 14.97
C LYS A 152 0.22 15.08 15.21
N LEU A 153 -0.48 16.03 14.60
CA LEU A 153 -0.26 17.45 14.77
C LEU A 153 -1.11 17.98 15.94
N PRO A 154 -0.63 19.03 16.64
CA PRO A 154 -1.45 19.93 17.44
C PRO A 154 -2.74 20.32 16.70
N LYS A 155 -3.86 20.41 17.42
CA LYS A 155 -5.19 20.62 16.82
C LYS A 155 -5.34 22.00 16.19
N GLU A 156 -4.49 22.93 16.60
CA GLU A 156 -4.45 24.33 16.17
C GLU A 156 -3.83 24.48 14.76
N ILE A 157 -3.01 23.50 14.33
CA ILE A 157 -2.37 23.50 13.02
C ILE A 157 -3.36 23.02 11.97
N LYS A 158 -3.85 23.97 11.15
CA LYS A 158 -4.81 23.68 10.06
C LYS A 158 -4.16 23.32 8.74
N TYR A 159 -2.92 23.78 8.54
CA TYR A 159 -2.13 23.55 7.34
C TYR A 159 -0.67 23.40 7.75
N SER A 160 0.02 22.46 7.13
CA SER A 160 1.45 22.26 7.33
C SER A 160 2.16 22.04 6.01
N ASN A 161 3.36 22.61 5.88
CA ASN A 161 4.26 22.31 4.77
C ASN A 161 5.39 21.43 5.25
N ILE A 162 5.79 20.47 4.42
CA ILE A 162 6.83 19.52 4.79
C ILE A 162 8.06 19.75 3.95
N ASN A 163 9.17 20.00 4.65
CA ASN A 163 10.50 19.96 4.09
C ASN A 163 11.19 18.69 4.59
N SER A 164 12.07 18.13 3.77
CA SER A 164 12.96 17.08 4.22
C SER A 164 14.36 17.35 3.70
N ASP A 165 15.31 17.29 4.61
CA ASP A 165 16.70 17.67 4.37
C ASP A 165 17.42 16.65 3.49
N ASN A 166 16.97 15.39 3.53
CA ASN A 166 17.55 14.29 2.77
C ASN A 166 16.57 13.71 1.72
N PHE A 167 15.35 14.23 1.61
CA PHE A 167 14.33 13.70 0.70
C PHE A 167 13.35 14.77 0.18
N ASN A 168 13.72 15.47 -0.89
CA ASN A 168 12.91 16.58 -1.42
C ASN A 168 11.50 16.16 -1.87
N PHE A 169 10.44 16.59 -1.19
CA PHE A 169 9.08 16.54 -1.72
C PHE A 169 8.97 17.63 -2.81
N LYS A 170 8.57 17.25 -4.03
CA LYS A 170 8.36 18.17 -5.16
C LYS A 170 6.88 18.24 -5.48
#